data_AF-A0A956LDL8-F1
#
_entry.id   AF-A0A956LDL8-F1
#
_cell.length_a   1.000
_cell.length_b   1.000
_cell.length_c   1.000
_cell.angle_alpha   90.00
_cell.angle_beta   90.00
_cell.angle_gamma   90.00
#
_symmetry.space_group_name_H-M   'P 1'
#
loop_
_entity.id
_entity.type
_entity.pdbx_description
1 polymer ?
#
loop_
_entity_poly.entity_id
_entity_poly.type
_entity_poly.pdbx_seq_one_letter_code
_entity_poly.pdbx_strand_id
1 'polypeptide(L)'
;DPAEAADATFRAAQVIRKTGDAKSTEGAFQRFVDKYGAADSQSDKLVEAQLRIGQARAARGDQKGAERAYNECINSFASRGLKMGVAAADFPSEAQFLLSEYALASLLEFKLKGKGKALAKSAFELFDRVVEASKSYDKVIPYRRLEWVLASMYRKAYAFEITAVKMRKAPVPKQFRPYTEVWFAYKEEVEKGAQKFEEMALPLYEETVKRGKEYGVANEWTRRARERLNIYKPEEYPLLHDPAVDLQLEDRR
;
A
#
# COMPACT_ATOMS: atom_id res chain seq x y z
N ASP A 1 19.70 -17.06 -31.52
CA ASP A 1 19.37 -15.64 -31.76
C ASP A 1 19.53 -14.84 -30.45
N PRO A 2 20.10 -13.61 -30.43
CA PRO A 2 20.11 -12.74 -29.25
C PRO A 2 18.75 -12.53 -28.57
N ALA A 3 17.65 -12.46 -29.33
CA ALA A 3 16.30 -12.32 -28.80
C ALA A 3 15.83 -13.59 -28.06
N GLU A 4 16.04 -14.76 -28.67
CA GLU A 4 15.76 -16.06 -28.03
C GLU A 4 16.56 -16.24 -26.74
N ALA A 5 17.82 -15.79 -26.72
CA ALA A 5 18.66 -15.88 -25.54
C ALA A 5 18.16 -14.98 -24.39
N ALA A 6 17.67 -13.78 -24.71
CA ALA A 6 17.04 -12.89 -23.74
C ALA A 6 15.77 -13.51 -23.15
N ASP A 7 14.90 -14.05 -24.00
CA ASP A 7 13.66 -14.73 -23.59
C ASP A 7 13.92 -15.95 -22.73
N ALA A 8 14.88 -16.79 -23.12
CA ALA A 8 15.28 -17.97 -22.34
C ALA A 8 15.82 -17.57 -20.96
N THR A 9 16.67 -16.53 -20.89
CA THR A 9 17.22 -16.02 -19.62
C THR A 9 16.12 -15.50 -18.71
N PHE A 10 15.18 -14.73 -19.25
CA PHE A 10 14.06 -14.19 -18.50
C PHE A 10 13.13 -15.28 -17.97
N ARG A 11 12.77 -16.25 -18.81
CA ARG A 11 11.93 -17.40 -18.41
C ARG A 11 12.62 -18.24 -17.32
N ALA A 12 13.93 -18.43 -17.41
CA ALA A 12 14.69 -19.09 -16.35
C ALA A 12 14.59 -18.33 -15.02
N ALA A 13 14.71 -17.00 -15.04
CA ALA A 13 14.51 -16.17 -13.84
C ALA A 13 13.08 -16.29 -13.28
N GLN A 14 12.06 -16.33 -14.14
CA GLN A 14 10.67 -16.57 -13.72
C GLN A 14 10.47 -17.95 -13.07
N VAL A 15 11.14 -19.00 -13.57
CA VAL A 15 11.11 -20.35 -12.96
C VAL A 15 11.78 -20.32 -11.59
N ILE A 16 12.95 -19.70 -11.47
CA ILE A 16 13.65 -19.56 -10.19
C ILE A 16 12.78 -18.81 -9.18
N ARG A 17 12.08 -17.74 -9.59
CA ARG A 17 11.15 -17.01 -8.71
C ARG A 17 10.09 -17.91 -8.07
N LYS A 18 9.60 -18.91 -8.81
CA LYS A 18 8.58 -19.85 -8.31
C LYS A 18 9.08 -20.77 -7.21
N THR A 19 10.40 -20.91 -7.03
CA THR A 19 10.96 -21.73 -5.93
C THR A 19 10.93 -21.02 -4.57
N GLY A 20 10.67 -19.70 -4.56
CA GLY A 20 10.67 -18.89 -3.34
C GLY A 20 12.08 -18.51 -2.85
N ASP A 21 13.15 -18.95 -3.51
CA ASP A 21 14.51 -18.52 -3.16
C ASP A 21 14.76 -17.09 -3.63
N ALA A 22 14.62 -16.14 -2.71
CA ALA A 22 14.80 -14.72 -2.98
C ALA A 22 16.21 -14.37 -3.47
N LYS A 23 17.26 -15.00 -2.94
CA LYS A 23 18.65 -14.68 -3.34
C LYS A 23 18.91 -15.14 -4.77
N SER A 24 18.48 -16.36 -5.10
CA SER A 24 18.61 -16.90 -6.46
C SER A 24 17.75 -16.12 -7.45
N THR A 25 16.55 -15.69 -7.03
CA THR A 25 15.65 -14.85 -7.84
C THR A 25 16.29 -13.51 -8.20
N GLU A 26 16.82 -12.79 -7.19
CA GLU A 26 17.53 -11.53 -7.41
C GLU A 26 18.67 -11.73 -8.42
N GLY A 27 19.53 -12.73 -8.18
CA GLY A 27 20.67 -13.00 -9.06
C GLY A 27 20.31 -13.43 -10.48
N ALA A 28 19.13 -14.04 -10.68
CA ALA A 28 18.67 -14.45 -12.01
C ALA A 28 18.11 -13.26 -12.81
N PHE A 29 17.27 -12.42 -12.19
CA PHE A 29 16.77 -11.21 -12.83
C PHE A 29 17.86 -10.17 -13.04
N GLN A 30 18.80 -10.01 -12.11
CA GLN A 30 19.94 -9.10 -12.29
C GLN A 30 20.77 -9.49 -13.51
N ARG A 31 21.04 -10.80 -13.70
CA ARG A 31 21.73 -11.30 -14.91
C ARG A 31 20.99 -10.97 -16.19
N PHE A 32 19.66 -11.01 -16.19
CA PHE A 32 18.87 -10.57 -17.34
C PHE A 32 19.04 -9.06 -17.59
N VAL A 33 18.88 -8.24 -16.55
CA VAL A 33 19.01 -6.78 -16.63
C VAL A 33 20.39 -6.38 -17.16
N ASP A 34 21.46 -6.94 -16.60
CA ASP A 34 22.83 -6.61 -16.96
C ASP A 34 23.15 -6.94 -18.43
N LYS A 35 22.61 -8.07 -18.93
CA LYS A 35 22.95 -8.59 -20.26
C LYS A 35 22.01 -8.08 -21.37
N TYR A 36 20.75 -7.84 -21.06
CA TYR A 36 19.70 -7.59 -22.05
C TYR A 36 18.86 -6.33 -21.75
N GLY A 37 18.95 -5.76 -20.55
CA GLY A 37 18.13 -4.64 -20.12
C GLY A 37 18.34 -3.33 -20.88
N ALA A 38 19.46 -3.18 -21.60
CA ALA A 38 19.71 -1.99 -22.42
C ALA A 38 18.85 -1.93 -23.69
N ALA A 39 18.43 -3.07 -24.24
CA ALA A 39 17.72 -3.15 -25.52
C ALA A 39 16.25 -2.69 -25.40
N ASP A 40 15.81 -1.82 -26.31
CA ASP A 40 14.42 -1.32 -26.33
C ASP A 40 13.38 -2.43 -26.48
N SER A 41 13.72 -3.49 -27.22
CA SER A 41 12.86 -4.68 -27.39
C SER A 41 12.63 -5.45 -26.09
N GLN A 42 13.37 -5.14 -25.02
CA GLN A 42 13.26 -5.77 -23.71
C GLN A 42 12.62 -4.85 -22.66
N SER A 43 12.07 -3.69 -23.05
CA SER A 43 11.53 -2.69 -22.11
C SER A 43 10.52 -3.27 -21.10
N ASP A 44 9.54 -4.05 -21.57
CA ASP A 44 8.53 -4.65 -20.69
C ASP A 44 9.17 -5.62 -19.68
N LYS A 45 10.12 -6.45 -20.15
CA LYS A 45 10.83 -7.42 -19.33
C LYS A 45 11.79 -6.76 -18.34
N LEU A 46 12.42 -5.65 -18.71
CA LEU A 46 13.28 -4.87 -17.84
C LEU A 46 12.48 -4.36 -16.63
N VAL A 47 11.31 -3.77 -16.88
CA VAL A 47 10.47 -3.22 -15.83
C VAL A 47 9.96 -4.34 -14.91
N GLU A 48 9.52 -5.48 -15.46
CA GLU A 48 9.18 -6.66 -14.63
C GLU A 48 10.38 -7.12 -13.80
N ALA A 49 11.56 -7.25 -14.41
CA ALA A 49 12.77 -7.73 -13.73
C ALA A 49 13.15 -6.84 -12.54
N GLN A 50 13.10 -5.52 -12.70
CA GLN A 50 13.41 -4.55 -11.64
C GLN A 50 12.43 -4.67 -10.47
N LEU A 51 11.13 -4.81 -10.74
CA LEU A 51 10.15 -5.09 -9.70
C LEU A 51 10.48 -6.40 -8.95
N ARG A 52 10.77 -7.49 -9.68
CA ARG A 52 11.07 -8.79 -9.06
C ARG A 52 12.36 -8.77 -8.24
N ILE A 53 13.37 -8.01 -8.67
CA ILE A 53 14.58 -7.74 -7.87
C ILE A 53 14.21 -7.03 -6.56
N GLY A 54 13.36 -5.99 -6.64
CA GLY A 54 12.91 -5.27 -5.45
C GLY A 54 12.17 -6.16 -4.45
N GLN A 55 11.25 -6.99 -4.93
CA GLN A 55 10.51 -7.96 -4.11
C GLN A 55 11.44 -8.98 -3.45
N ALA A 56 12.41 -9.51 -4.21
CA ALA A 56 13.41 -10.43 -3.69
C ALA A 56 14.28 -9.79 -2.59
N ARG A 57 14.69 -8.53 -2.76
CA ARG A 57 15.45 -7.79 -1.74
C ARG A 57 14.61 -7.52 -0.49
N ALA A 58 13.35 -7.10 -0.67
CA ALA A 58 12.42 -6.87 0.43
C ALA A 58 12.21 -8.16 1.27
N ALA A 59 12.03 -9.31 0.60
CA ALA A 59 11.88 -10.61 1.26
C ALA A 59 13.12 -11.02 2.10
N ARG A 60 14.29 -10.46 1.80
CA ARG A 60 15.54 -10.67 2.55
C ARG A 60 15.82 -9.59 3.60
N GLY A 61 14.89 -8.64 3.79
CA GLY A 61 15.04 -7.52 4.70
C GLY A 61 15.91 -6.37 4.18
N ASP A 62 16.35 -6.41 2.91
CA ASP A 62 17.08 -5.30 2.29
C ASP A 62 16.11 -4.24 1.75
N GLN A 63 15.53 -3.48 2.68
CA GLN A 63 14.58 -2.42 2.35
C GLN A 63 15.18 -1.37 1.42
N LYS A 64 16.40 -0.90 1.70
CA LYS A 64 17.06 0.14 0.88
C LYS A 64 17.35 -0.34 -0.54
N GLY A 65 17.73 -1.61 -0.70
CA GLY A 65 17.92 -2.21 -2.01
C GLY A 65 16.60 -2.44 -2.76
N ALA A 66 15.52 -2.76 -2.03
CA ALA A 66 14.18 -2.89 -2.58
C ALA A 66 13.64 -1.56 -3.10
N GLU A 67 13.73 -0.50 -2.28
CA GLU A 67 13.31 0.86 -2.68
C GLU A 67 14.04 1.33 -3.94
N ARG A 68 15.35 1.08 -4.05
CA ARG A 68 16.12 1.40 -5.25
C ARG A 68 15.58 0.67 -6.48
N ALA A 69 15.35 -0.63 -6.39
CA ALA A 69 14.83 -1.43 -7.50
C ALA A 69 13.39 -1.04 -7.90
N TYR A 70 12.52 -0.69 -6.95
CA TYR A 70 11.18 -0.18 -7.24
C TYR A 70 11.22 1.18 -7.95
N ASN A 71 12.10 2.09 -7.54
CA ASN A 71 12.31 3.35 -8.24
C ASN A 71 12.90 3.12 -9.64
N GLU A 72 13.82 2.16 -9.81
CA GLU A 72 14.36 1.78 -11.11
C GLU A 72 13.26 1.24 -12.05
N CYS A 73 12.33 0.42 -11.53
CA CYS A 73 11.15 -0.05 -12.26
C CYS A 73 10.30 1.12 -12.79
N ILE A 74 9.96 2.08 -11.92
CA ILE A 74 9.17 3.26 -12.26
C ILE A 74 9.91 4.14 -13.29
N ASN A 75 11.20 4.40 -13.04
CA ASN A 75 12.02 5.25 -13.89
C ASN A 75 12.23 4.65 -15.27
N SER A 76 12.47 3.34 -15.35
CA SER A 76 12.68 2.64 -16.63
C SER A 76 11.40 2.61 -17.45
N PHE A 77 10.24 2.42 -16.81
CA PHE A 77 8.95 2.52 -17.49
C PHE A 77 8.75 3.91 -18.12
N ALA A 78 9.03 4.97 -17.36
CA ALA A 78 8.91 6.34 -17.82
C ALA A 78 9.94 6.69 -18.92
N SER A 79 11.21 6.36 -18.72
CA SER A 79 12.29 6.70 -19.65
C SER A 79 12.21 5.95 -20.98
N ARG A 80 11.63 4.74 -20.98
CA ARG A 80 11.34 3.97 -22.21
C ARG A 80 10.07 4.43 -22.93
N GLY A 81 9.34 5.42 -22.39
CA GLY A 81 8.12 5.95 -23.00
C GLY A 81 6.96 4.97 -23.04
N LEU A 82 6.92 3.99 -22.12
CA LEU A 82 5.83 3.03 -22.04
C LEU A 82 4.53 3.73 -21.62
N LYS A 83 3.41 3.30 -22.21
CA LYS A 83 2.12 3.97 -22.04
C LYS A 83 1.39 3.50 -20.79
N MET A 84 0.77 4.44 -20.07
CA MET A 84 -0.14 4.10 -18.97
C MET A 84 -1.32 3.24 -19.46
N GLY A 85 -1.84 2.36 -18.60
CA GLY A 85 -2.99 1.50 -18.92
C GLY A 85 -2.69 0.26 -19.77
N VAL A 86 -1.45 0.07 -20.24
CA VAL A 86 -1.04 -1.19 -20.90
C VAL A 86 -0.63 -2.25 -19.87
N ALA A 87 -0.42 -3.49 -20.30
CA ALA A 87 -0.02 -4.58 -19.41
C ALA A 87 1.29 -4.29 -18.65
N ALA A 88 2.30 -3.71 -19.31
CA ALA A 88 3.57 -3.35 -18.68
C ALA A 88 3.42 -2.29 -17.56
N ALA A 89 2.33 -1.53 -17.52
CA ALA A 89 2.06 -0.57 -16.45
C ALA A 89 1.68 -1.24 -15.11
N ASP A 90 1.42 -2.55 -15.11
CA ASP A 90 1.18 -3.33 -13.89
C ASP A 90 2.37 -3.32 -12.94
N PHE A 91 3.57 -3.47 -13.48
CA PHE A 91 4.80 -3.55 -12.72
C PHE A 91 5.19 -2.25 -11.99
N PRO A 92 5.24 -1.07 -12.64
CA PRO A 92 5.52 0.18 -11.94
C PRO A 92 4.36 0.60 -11.03
N SER A 93 3.13 0.15 -11.30
CA SER A 93 1.98 0.35 -10.42
C SER A 93 2.15 -0.43 -9.11
N GLU A 94 2.53 -1.71 -9.18
CA GLU A 94 2.91 -2.52 -8.02
C GLU A 94 4.11 -1.90 -7.29
N ALA A 95 5.17 -1.53 -8.00
CA ALA A 95 6.36 -0.91 -7.41
C ALA A 95 6.03 0.38 -6.64
N GLN A 96 5.20 1.26 -7.24
CA GLN A 96 4.76 2.49 -6.60
C GLN A 96 3.89 2.21 -5.37
N PHE A 97 3.00 1.22 -5.43
CA PHE A 97 2.22 0.80 -4.28
C PHE A 97 3.11 0.29 -3.13
N LEU A 98 4.11 -0.55 -3.43
CA LEU A 98 5.05 -1.07 -2.44
C LEU A 98 5.93 0.04 -1.82
N LEU A 99 6.31 1.07 -2.57
CA LEU A 99 6.96 2.26 -2.01
C LEU A 99 6.02 3.02 -1.05
N SER A 100 4.74 3.13 -1.40
CA SER A 100 3.73 3.75 -0.53
C SER A 100 3.50 2.96 0.76
N GLU A 101 3.62 1.63 0.72
CA GLU A 101 3.56 0.78 1.92
C GLU A 101 4.68 1.12 2.93
N TYR A 102 5.87 1.52 2.49
CA TYR A 102 6.93 1.99 3.41
C TYR A 102 6.56 3.32 4.08
N ALA A 103 5.94 4.25 3.35
CA ALA A 103 5.44 5.50 3.91
C ALA A 103 4.33 5.23 4.94
N LEU A 104 3.42 4.29 4.64
CA LEU A 104 2.40 3.88 5.59
C LEU A 104 2.99 3.15 6.81
N ALA A 105 3.96 2.25 6.64
CA ALA A 105 4.63 1.59 7.77
C ALA A 105 5.23 2.62 8.74
N SER A 106 5.87 3.66 8.20
CA SER A 106 6.38 4.82 8.95
C SER A 106 5.30 5.55 9.76
N LEU A 107 4.06 5.64 9.25
CA LEU A 107 2.91 6.16 10.00
C LEU A 107 2.43 5.16 11.07
N LEU A 108 2.31 3.88 10.74
CA LEU A 108 1.82 2.83 11.62
C LEU A 108 2.71 2.66 12.86
N GLU A 109 4.02 2.70 12.69
CA GLU A 109 5.00 2.58 13.77
C GLU A 109 5.09 3.84 14.64
N PHE A 110 4.71 5.00 14.10
CA PHE A 110 4.81 6.26 14.81
C PHE A 110 3.87 6.31 16.04
N LYS A 111 4.42 6.71 17.18
CA LYS A 111 3.68 6.88 18.44
C LYS A 111 3.77 8.33 18.88
N LEU A 112 2.62 8.93 19.18
CA LEU A 112 2.57 10.24 19.81
C LEU A 112 3.29 10.17 21.16
N LYS A 113 4.30 11.03 21.34
CA LYS A 113 5.18 11.02 22.52
C LYS A 113 5.44 12.44 23.02
N GLY A 114 5.95 12.53 24.25
CA GLY A 114 6.32 13.79 24.88
C GLY A 114 5.18 14.51 25.59
N LYS A 115 5.43 15.75 25.99
CA LYS A 115 4.50 16.64 26.73
C LYS A 115 4.65 18.08 26.24
N GLY A 116 3.64 18.92 26.43
CA GLY A 116 3.68 20.33 26.08
C GLY A 116 4.15 20.54 24.62
N LYS A 117 5.18 21.37 24.41
CA LYS A 117 5.76 21.63 23.09
C LYS A 117 6.25 20.38 22.36
N ALA A 118 6.76 19.38 23.08
CA ALA A 118 7.21 18.12 22.47
C ALA A 118 6.04 17.28 21.95
N LEU A 119 4.89 17.30 22.64
CA LEU A 119 3.67 16.65 22.15
C LEU A 119 3.13 17.35 20.91
N ALA A 120 3.15 18.69 20.88
CA ALA A 120 2.77 19.46 19.70
C ALA A 120 3.66 19.11 18.48
N LYS A 121 4.99 19.07 18.67
CA LYS A 121 5.92 18.62 17.62
C LYS A 121 5.62 17.20 17.15
N SER A 122 5.38 16.27 18.08
CA SER A 122 5.01 14.89 17.75
C SER A 122 3.69 14.80 16.98
N ALA A 123 2.74 15.71 17.20
CA ALA A 123 1.49 15.77 16.45
C ALA A 123 1.71 16.27 15.01
N PHE A 124 2.56 17.29 14.82
CA PHE A 124 2.95 17.71 13.47
C PHE A 124 3.66 16.58 12.70
N GLU A 125 4.57 15.85 13.35
CA GLU A 125 5.22 14.69 12.73
C GLU A 125 4.23 13.58 12.34
N LEU A 126 3.15 13.38 13.12
CA LEU A 126 2.06 12.48 12.74
C LEU A 126 1.35 12.96 11.46
N PHE A 127 1.06 14.26 11.38
CA PHE A 127 0.40 14.86 10.23
C PHE A 127 1.27 14.81 8.96
N ASP A 128 2.57 15.08 9.08
CA ASP A 128 3.50 14.95 7.95
C ASP A 128 3.52 13.51 7.42
N ARG A 129 3.50 12.52 8.31
CA ARG A 129 3.50 11.09 7.92
C ARG A 129 2.22 10.67 7.21
N VAL A 130 1.04 11.10 7.67
CA VAL A 130 -0.22 10.76 6.98
C VAL A 130 -0.34 11.50 5.64
N VAL A 131 0.17 12.73 5.54
CA VAL A 131 0.23 13.46 4.27
C VAL A 131 1.14 12.74 3.28
N GLU A 132 2.33 12.30 3.71
CA GLU A 132 3.27 11.56 2.86
C GLU A 132 2.66 10.22 2.41
N ALA A 133 2.13 9.42 3.34
CA ALA A 133 1.47 8.15 3.01
C ALA A 133 0.32 8.37 2.02
N SER A 134 -0.58 9.33 2.30
CA SER A 134 -1.72 9.65 1.43
C SER A 134 -1.30 10.06 0.01
N LYS A 135 -0.34 10.98 -0.11
CA LYS A 135 0.17 11.45 -1.41
C LYS A 135 0.91 10.36 -2.17
N SER A 136 1.62 9.46 -1.47
CA SER A 136 2.33 8.36 -2.12
C SER A 136 1.36 7.40 -2.82
N TYR A 137 0.19 7.11 -2.23
CA TYR A 137 -0.84 6.28 -2.85
C TYR A 137 -1.48 6.93 -4.09
N ASP A 138 -1.62 8.26 -4.12
CA ASP A 138 -2.15 8.97 -5.30
C ASP A 138 -1.28 8.75 -6.55
N LYS A 139 0.02 8.49 -6.38
CA LYS A 139 0.95 8.19 -7.48
C LYS A 139 0.69 6.85 -8.18
N VAL A 140 -0.12 5.95 -7.58
CA VAL A 140 -0.51 4.67 -8.19
C VAL A 140 -1.61 4.87 -9.24
N ILE A 141 -2.48 5.86 -9.04
CA ILE A 141 -3.68 6.10 -9.87
C ILE A 141 -3.37 6.27 -11.37
N PRO A 142 -2.33 7.04 -11.77
CA PRO A 142 -2.02 7.27 -13.18
C PRO A 142 -1.71 6.02 -14.01
N TYR A 143 -1.27 4.91 -13.38
CA TYR A 143 -0.97 3.67 -14.11
C TYR A 143 -2.21 2.96 -14.65
N ARG A 144 -3.40 3.28 -14.14
CA ARG A 144 -4.71 2.72 -14.56
C ARG A 144 -4.78 1.20 -14.44
N ARG A 145 -4.15 0.66 -13.41
CA ARG A 145 -4.16 -0.77 -13.09
C ARG A 145 -5.15 -0.99 -11.95
N LEU A 146 -6.34 -1.45 -12.31
CA LEU A 146 -7.51 -1.43 -11.42
C LEU A 146 -7.24 -2.06 -10.05
N GLU A 147 -6.57 -3.22 -10.01
CA GLU A 147 -6.19 -3.89 -8.76
C GLU A 147 -5.41 -2.97 -7.83
N TRP A 148 -4.33 -2.37 -8.33
CA TRP A 148 -3.46 -1.45 -7.58
C TRP A 148 -4.13 -0.12 -7.26
N VAL A 149 -5.04 0.36 -8.11
CA VAL A 149 -5.86 1.55 -7.82
C VAL A 149 -6.76 1.28 -6.61
N LEU A 150 -7.48 0.15 -6.60
CA LEU A 150 -8.33 -0.24 -5.47
C LEU A 150 -7.51 -0.45 -4.19
N ALA A 151 -6.34 -1.09 -4.31
CA ALA A 151 -5.41 -1.26 -3.20
C ALA A 151 -4.97 0.09 -2.62
N SER A 152 -4.55 1.01 -3.47
CA SER A 152 -4.10 2.36 -3.12
C SER A 152 -5.21 3.14 -2.39
N MET A 153 -6.44 3.11 -2.92
CA MET A 153 -7.59 3.78 -2.30
C MET A 153 -7.88 3.24 -0.90
N TYR A 154 -7.92 1.92 -0.74
CA TYR A 154 -8.11 1.28 0.56
C TYR A 154 -7.00 1.65 1.55
N ARG A 155 -5.72 1.56 1.14
CA ARG A 155 -4.59 1.84 2.04
C ARG A 155 -4.48 3.32 2.40
N LYS A 156 -4.85 4.23 1.49
CA LYS A 156 -4.99 5.65 1.78
C LYS A 156 -6.10 5.92 2.80
N ALA A 157 -7.27 5.29 2.65
CA ALA A 157 -8.33 5.37 3.64
C ALA A 157 -7.87 4.88 5.02
N TYR A 158 -7.15 3.74 5.04
CA TYR A 158 -6.58 3.19 6.27
C TYR A 158 -5.54 4.10 6.92
N ALA A 159 -4.75 4.84 6.14
CA ALA A 159 -3.81 5.83 6.67
C ALA A 159 -4.54 6.97 7.42
N PHE A 160 -5.68 7.42 6.93
CA PHE A 160 -6.49 8.41 7.62
C PHE A 160 -7.15 7.81 8.88
N GLU A 161 -7.77 6.63 8.76
CA GLU A 161 -8.41 5.94 9.87
C GLU A 161 -7.43 5.70 11.04
N ILE A 162 -6.24 5.16 10.77
CA ILE A 162 -5.26 4.90 11.82
C ILE A 162 -4.73 6.19 12.44
N THR A 163 -4.74 7.31 11.71
CA THR A 163 -4.40 8.63 12.24
C THR A 163 -5.45 9.09 13.25
N ALA A 164 -6.75 8.94 12.94
CA ALA A 164 -7.83 9.20 13.89
C ALA A 164 -7.67 8.36 15.18
N VAL A 165 -7.39 7.07 15.03
CA VAL A 165 -7.13 6.17 16.17
C VAL A 165 -5.92 6.64 17.00
N LYS A 166 -4.83 7.06 16.34
CA LYS A 166 -3.64 7.57 17.03
C LYS A 166 -3.93 8.88 17.77
N MET A 167 -4.71 9.79 17.19
CA MET A 167 -5.14 11.04 17.83
C MET A 167 -5.95 10.77 19.10
N ARG A 168 -6.94 9.87 19.06
CA ARG A 168 -7.74 9.50 20.24
C ARG A 168 -6.90 8.86 21.36
N LYS A 169 -5.80 8.18 20.99
CA LYS A 169 -4.84 7.59 21.94
C LYS A 169 -3.79 8.58 22.44
N ALA A 170 -3.82 9.84 22.01
CA ALA A 170 -2.88 10.85 22.45
C ALA A 170 -2.95 11.05 23.98
N PRO A 171 -1.81 11.20 24.67
CA PRO A 171 -1.82 11.44 26.10
C PRO A 171 -2.39 12.83 26.42
N VAL A 172 -3.30 12.90 27.40
CA VAL A 172 -3.79 14.18 27.90
C VAL A 172 -2.65 14.93 28.61
N PRO A 173 -2.38 16.20 28.29
CA PRO A 173 -1.37 17.01 28.96
C PRO A 173 -1.56 17.02 30.49
N LYS A 174 -0.47 16.81 31.24
CA LYS A 174 -0.51 16.71 32.72
C LYS A 174 -1.09 17.95 33.41
N GLN A 175 -1.00 19.12 32.77
CA GLN A 175 -1.60 20.35 33.31
C GLN A 175 -3.14 20.32 33.33
N PHE A 176 -3.78 19.45 32.54
CA PHE A 176 -5.23 19.30 32.51
C PHE A 176 -5.65 18.22 33.50
N ARG A 177 -6.09 18.63 34.68
CA ARG A 177 -6.54 17.70 35.73
C ARG A 177 -7.75 16.89 35.22
N PRO A 178 -7.79 15.56 35.45
CA PRO A 178 -8.92 14.73 35.04
C PRO A 178 -10.26 15.31 35.49
N TYR A 179 -11.28 15.20 34.64
CA TYR A 179 -12.66 15.63 34.91
C TYR A 179 -12.90 17.13 35.14
N THR A 180 -11.92 17.98 34.84
CA THR A 180 -12.13 19.43 34.75
C THR A 180 -12.66 19.86 33.38
N GLU A 181 -13.23 21.07 33.29
CA GLU A 181 -13.68 21.66 32.02
C GLU A 181 -12.59 21.66 30.94
N VAL A 182 -11.37 22.08 31.28
CA VAL A 182 -10.22 22.09 30.36
C VAL A 182 -9.86 20.69 29.88
N TRP A 183 -10.04 19.66 30.72
CA TRP A 183 -9.80 18.27 30.33
C TRP A 183 -10.85 17.76 29.34
N PHE A 184 -12.13 18.10 29.54
CA PHE A 184 -13.18 17.75 28.58
C PHE A 184 -13.00 18.49 27.27
N ALA A 185 -12.74 19.80 27.31
CA ALA A 185 -12.49 20.62 26.12
C ALA A 185 -11.30 20.07 25.29
N TYR A 186 -10.21 19.66 25.95
CA TYR A 186 -9.09 19.03 25.25
C TYR A 186 -9.51 17.74 24.53
N LYS A 187 -10.25 16.85 25.19
CA LYS A 187 -10.72 15.60 24.57
C LYS A 187 -11.69 15.86 23.42
N GLU A 188 -12.55 16.86 23.54
CA GLU A 188 -13.47 17.26 22.48
C GLU A 188 -12.70 17.74 21.24
N GLU A 189 -11.66 18.56 21.41
CA GLU A 189 -10.82 19.01 20.29
C GLU A 189 -10.04 17.86 19.64
N VAL A 190 -9.54 16.92 20.43
CA VAL A 190 -8.92 15.69 19.92
C VAL A 190 -9.94 14.87 19.11
N GLU A 191 -11.18 14.75 19.59
CA GLU A 191 -12.23 14.01 18.91
C GLU A 191 -12.65 14.69 17.60
N LYS A 192 -12.86 16.01 17.59
CA LYS A 192 -13.13 16.78 16.35
C LYS A 192 -12.02 16.59 15.32
N GLY A 193 -10.77 16.60 15.78
CA GLY A 193 -9.62 16.33 14.92
C GLY A 193 -9.65 14.92 14.34
N ALA A 194 -9.92 13.91 15.17
CA ALA A 194 -10.03 12.51 14.74
C ALA A 194 -11.19 12.29 13.75
N GLN A 195 -12.35 12.90 13.99
CA GLN A 195 -13.52 12.83 13.11
C GLN A 195 -13.21 13.33 11.69
N LYS A 196 -12.46 14.43 11.54
CA LYS A 196 -12.03 14.92 10.23
C LYS A 196 -11.24 13.88 9.43
N PHE A 197 -10.43 13.06 10.10
CA PHE A 197 -9.70 11.98 9.44
C PHE A 197 -10.61 10.80 9.08
N GLU A 198 -11.60 10.48 9.90
CA GLU A 198 -12.61 9.46 9.56
C GLU A 198 -13.47 9.91 8.37
N GLU A 199 -13.89 11.17 8.32
CA GLU A 199 -14.61 11.77 7.19
C GLU A 199 -13.80 11.73 5.89
N MET A 200 -12.46 11.74 5.96
CA MET A 200 -11.59 11.50 4.80
C MET A 200 -11.45 10.02 4.45
N ALA A 201 -11.51 9.11 5.43
CA ALA A 201 -11.35 7.67 5.24
C ALA A 201 -12.59 7.01 4.62
N LEU A 202 -13.78 7.32 5.15
CA LEU A 202 -15.04 6.71 4.75
C LEU A 202 -15.33 6.77 3.23
N PRO A 203 -15.30 7.95 2.56
CA PRO A 203 -15.60 8.01 1.13
C PRO A 203 -14.60 7.23 0.28
N LEU A 204 -13.36 7.07 0.72
CA LEU A 204 -12.37 6.25 0.02
C LEU A 204 -12.67 4.76 0.14
N TYR A 205 -13.11 4.28 1.30
CA TYR A 205 -13.57 2.90 1.44
C TYR A 205 -14.83 2.64 0.59
N GLU A 206 -15.80 3.56 0.62
CA GLU A 206 -17.03 3.45 -0.17
C GLU A 206 -16.72 3.40 -1.67
N GLU A 207 -15.88 4.30 -2.15
CA GLU A 207 -15.48 4.33 -3.56
C GLU A 207 -14.65 3.09 -3.94
N THR A 208 -13.86 2.51 -3.01
CA THR A 208 -13.16 1.24 -3.25
C THR A 208 -14.17 0.10 -3.47
N VAL A 209 -15.17 -0.03 -2.60
CA VAL A 209 -16.23 -1.06 -2.75
C VAL A 209 -17.04 -0.83 -4.02
N LYS A 210 -17.44 0.42 -4.27
CA LYS A 210 -18.24 0.81 -5.43
C LYS A 210 -17.52 0.50 -6.74
N ARG A 211 -16.26 0.91 -6.90
CA ARG A 211 -15.46 0.59 -8.09
C ARG A 211 -15.24 -0.91 -8.25
N GLY A 212 -14.98 -1.61 -7.14
CA GLY A 212 -14.92 -3.08 -7.13
C GLY A 212 -16.17 -3.70 -7.77
N LYS A 213 -17.36 -3.23 -7.37
CA LYS A 213 -18.63 -3.67 -7.95
C LYS A 213 -18.79 -3.26 -9.42
N GLU A 214 -18.52 -2.00 -9.75
CA GLU A 214 -18.67 -1.46 -11.11
C GLU A 214 -17.84 -2.20 -12.16
N TYR A 215 -16.62 -2.60 -11.79
CA TYR A 215 -15.70 -3.30 -12.68
C TYR A 215 -15.69 -4.83 -12.47
N GLY A 216 -16.59 -5.37 -11.64
CA GLY A 216 -16.67 -6.80 -11.38
C GLY A 216 -15.46 -7.42 -10.68
N VAL A 217 -14.72 -6.62 -9.90
CA VAL A 217 -13.53 -7.05 -9.15
C VAL A 217 -13.86 -7.26 -7.67
N ALA A 218 -13.89 -8.52 -7.26
CA ALA A 218 -13.93 -8.93 -5.86
C ALA A 218 -12.55 -9.44 -5.43
N ASN A 219 -11.75 -8.57 -4.82
CA ASN A 219 -10.40 -8.90 -4.33
C ASN A 219 -10.29 -8.64 -2.82
N GLU A 220 -9.09 -8.81 -2.26
CA GLU A 220 -8.89 -8.57 -0.83
C GLU A 220 -9.17 -7.12 -0.41
N TRP A 221 -8.89 -6.14 -1.28
CA TRP A 221 -9.03 -4.72 -0.96
C TRP A 221 -10.50 -4.29 -0.87
N THR A 222 -11.33 -4.76 -1.78
CA THR A 222 -12.78 -4.48 -1.75
C THR A 222 -13.46 -5.18 -0.59
N ARG A 223 -13.02 -6.39 -0.24
CA ARG A 223 -13.47 -7.12 0.96
C ARG A 223 -13.09 -6.38 2.23
N ARG A 224 -11.81 -6.04 2.41
CA ARG A 224 -11.34 -5.30 3.60
C ARG A 224 -11.98 -3.92 3.71
N ALA A 225 -12.19 -3.21 2.60
CA ALA A 225 -12.91 -1.93 2.60
C ALA A 225 -14.34 -2.09 3.14
N ARG A 226 -15.05 -3.13 2.70
CA ARG A 226 -16.40 -3.45 3.21
C ARG A 226 -16.39 -3.82 4.69
N GLU A 227 -15.41 -4.61 5.14
CA GLU A 227 -15.24 -4.93 6.57
C GLU A 227 -15.02 -3.67 7.42
N ARG A 228 -14.20 -2.72 6.93
CA ARG A 228 -14.03 -1.42 7.61
C ARG A 228 -15.33 -0.62 7.62
N LEU A 229 -16.03 -0.54 6.50
CA LEU A 229 -17.32 0.17 6.42
C LEU A 229 -18.38 -0.44 7.32
N ASN A 230 -18.41 -1.76 7.50
CA ASN A 230 -19.33 -2.42 8.42
C ASN A 230 -19.22 -1.89 9.86
N ILE A 231 -18.01 -1.52 10.31
CA ILE A 231 -17.80 -0.95 11.65
C ILE A 231 -18.51 0.39 11.81
N TYR A 232 -18.56 1.20 10.74
CA TYR A 232 -19.15 2.54 10.76
C TYR A 232 -20.62 2.56 10.31
N LYS A 233 -21.00 1.67 9.41
CA LYS A 233 -22.29 1.61 8.71
C LYS A 233 -22.72 0.14 8.49
N PRO A 234 -23.04 -0.61 9.57
CA PRO A 234 -23.28 -2.04 9.48
C PRO A 234 -24.51 -2.41 8.66
N GLU A 235 -25.56 -1.57 8.69
CA GLU A 235 -26.80 -1.79 7.94
C GLU A 235 -26.62 -1.61 6.44
N GLU A 236 -25.82 -0.61 6.01
CA GLU A 236 -25.51 -0.35 4.61
C GLU A 236 -24.48 -1.34 4.05
N TYR A 237 -23.54 -1.79 4.90
CA TYR A 237 -22.45 -2.67 4.52
C TYR A 237 -22.41 -3.92 5.41
N PRO A 238 -23.40 -4.82 5.33
CA PRO A 238 -23.38 -6.07 6.09
C PRO A 238 -22.20 -6.93 5.65
N LEU A 239 -21.59 -7.65 6.59
CA LEU A 239 -20.54 -8.62 6.29
C LEU A 239 -21.12 -9.71 5.37
N LEU A 240 -20.35 -10.06 4.34
CA LEU A 240 -20.70 -11.17 3.46
C LEU A 240 -20.14 -12.43 4.11
N HIS A 241 -20.97 -13.45 4.31
CA HIS A 241 -20.50 -14.77 4.76
C HIS A 241 -19.58 -15.37 3.69
N ASP A 242 -18.45 -15.93 4.11
CA ASP A 242 -17.50 -16.57 3.20
C ASP A 242 -17.98 -18.02 2.93
N PRO A 243 -18.42 -18.36 1.71
CA PRO A 243 -18.93 -19.70 1.40
C PRO A 243 -17.86 -20.81 1.60
N ALA A 244 -16.57 -20.46 1.69
CA ALA A 244 -15.52 -21.43 2.02
C ALA A 244 -15.59 -21.92 3.49
N VAL A 245 -16.19 -21.14 4.39
CA VAL A 245 -16.36 -21.51 5.81
C VAL A 245 -17.55 -22.45 6.00
N ASP A 246 -18.61 -22.30 5.19
CA ASP A 246 -19.79 -23.18 5.25
C ASP A 246 -19.48 -24.59 4.75
N LEU A 247 -18.68 -24.75 3.68
CA LEU A 247 -18.27 -26.09 3.22
C LEU A 247 -17.49 -26.87 4.31
N GLN A 248 -16.68 -26.19 5.13
CA GLN A 248 -15.95 -26.84 6.23
C GLN A 248 -16.83 -27.20 7.43
N LEU A 249 -17.97 -26.55 7.60
CA LEU A 249 -18.94 -26.83 8.65
C LEU A 249 -19.94 -27.91 8.23
N GLU A 250 -20.28 -27.99 6.94
CA GLU A 250 -21.10 -29.05 6.36
C GLU A 250 -20.35 -30.39 6.28
N ASP A 251 -19.06 -30.40 5.92
CA ASP A 251 -18.22 -31.61 5.94
C ASP A 251 -17.92 -32.16 7.36
N ARG A 252 -18.36 -31.44 8.40
CA ARG A 252 -18.19 -31.82 9.82
C ARG A 252 -19.50 -32.19 10.52
N ARG A 253 -20.60 -32.31 9.79
CA ARG A 253 -21.89 -32.81 10.31
C ARG A 253 -22.22 -34.19 9.75
#